data_AF-A0A067EX84-F1
#
_entry.id   AF-A0A067EX84-F1
#
_cell.length_a   1.000
_cell.length_b   1.000
_cell.length_c   1.000
_cell.angle_alpha   90.00
_cell.angle_beta   90.00
_cell.angle_gamma   90.00
#
_symmetry.space_group_name_H-M   'P 1'
#
loop_
_entity.id
_entity.type
_entity.pdbx_description
1 polymer ?
#
loop_
_entity_poly.entity_id
_entity_poly.type
_entity_poly.pdbx_seq_one_letter_code
_entity_poly.pdbx_strand_id
1 'polypeptide(L)'
;FGSLLSTKTATTSSSPVIVYFHGGGFILLATNSKRFDDHYRRLAKEIPAVVISVNYRLAPENQYPSQYDDGIDMLKFIDSKISTVEHFPACTNLKRCFVTGDSAGENLAHNVAVRANECKFSMLMLLRVVLIQPFFGGEERTQSEEDLNDITPLVSLKRTDWMWKAFWPEGSDRDQSKFVLLY
;
A
#
# COMPACT_ATOMS: atom_id res chain seq x y z
N PHE A 1 -32.45 -32.56 6.79
CA PHE A 1 -31.97 -33.60 7.72
C PHE A 1 -30.48 -33.85 7.45
N GLY A 2 -29.64 -33.78 8.50
CA GLY A 2 -28.24 -34.25 8.62
C GLY A 2 -27.13 -33.24 8.27
N SER A 3 -26.04 -33.03 9.04
CA SER A 3 -25.72 -33.22 10.48
C SER A 3 -24.49 -32.35 10.79
N LEU A 4 -24.48 -31.65 11.92
CA LEU A 4 -23.34 -30.90 12.47
C LEU A 4 -22.27 -31.85 13.04
N LEU A 5 -20.99 -31.47 12.95
CA LEU A 5 -20.01 -31.57 14.04
C LEU A 5 -18.73 -30.77 13.71
N SER A 6 -18.47 -29.71 14.48
CA SER A 6 -17.11 -29.32 14.86
C SER A 6 -17.18 -28.64 16.22
N THR A 7 -16.93 -29.41 17.28
CA THR A 7 -16.53 -28.86 18.57
C THR A 7 -15.09 -28.37 18.45
N LYS A 8 -14.93 -27.13 18.03
CA LYS A 8 -13.77 -26.31 18.39
C LYS A 8 -14.36 -25.09 19.08
N THR A 9 -13.95 -24.91 20.32
CA THR A 9 -14.14 -23.68 21.09
C THR A 9 -14.17 -22.46 20.17
N ALA A 10 -15.18 -21.60 20.33
CA ALA A 10 -15.24 -20.32 19.65
C ALA A 10 -14.07 -19.44 20.13
N THR A 11 -12.87 -19.71 19.63
CA THR A 11 -11.85 -18.68 19.50
C THR A 11 -12.41 -17.77 18.43
N THR A 12 -12.95 -16.62 18.83
CA THR A 12 -13.26 -15.52 17.92
C THR A 12 -11.98 -15.24 17.12
N SER A 13 -11.87 -15.81 15.92
CA SER A 13 -10.64 -15.77 15.14
C SER A 13 -10.44 -14.32 14.70
N SER A 14 -9.54 -13.63 15.38
CA SER A 14 -9.32 -12.21 15.21
C SER A 14 -8.38 -11.97 14.02
N SER A 15 -8.96 -11.69 12.86
CA SER A 15 -8.25 -11.57 11.58
C SER A 15 -7.45 -10.27 11.51
N PRO A 16 -6.14 -10.30 11.20
CA PRO A 16 -5.37 -9.08 10.97
C PRO A 16 -5.90 -8.29 9.76
N VAL A 17 -5.54 -7.01 9.70
CA VAL A 17 -5.82 -6.13 8.56
C VAL A 17 -4.56 -5.95 7.73
N ILE A 18 -4.70 -6.01 6.41
CA ILE A 18 -3.68 -5.60 5.46
C ILE A 18 -4.20 -4.39 4.71
N VAL A 19 -3.61 -3.22 4.94
CA VAL A 19 -3.82 -2.04 4.11
C VAL A 19 -2.87 -2.11 2.93
N TYR A 20 -3.43 -2.20 1.72
CA TYR A 20 -2.67 -2.41 0.49
C TYR A 20 -2.74 -1.18 -0.40
N PHE A 21 -1.58 -0.65 -0.77
CA PHE A 21 -1.44 0.41 -1.77
C PHE A 21 -1.02 -0.22 -3.11
N HIS A 22 -1.79 0.01 -4.16
CA HIS A 22 -1.48 -0.59 -5.45
C HIS A 22 -0.23 0.04 -6.09
N GLY A 23 0.50 -0.73 -6.90
CA GLY A 23 1.56 -0.20 -7.77
C GLY A 23 1.02 0.55 -8.99
N GLY A 24 1.93 1.00 -9.85
CA GLY A 24 1.60 1.75 -11.07
C GLY A 24 2.33 3.09 -11.23
N GLY A 25 3.45 3.29 -10.52
CA GLY A 25 4.27 4.49 -10.64
C GLY A 25 3.53 5.77 -10.23
N PHE A 26 2.60 5.67 -9.27
CA PHE A 26 1.72 6.76 -8.80
C PHE A 26 0.70 7.30 -9.83
N ILE A 27 0.67 6.74 -11.04
CA ILE A 27 -0.02 7.32 -12.20
C ILE A 27 -1.00 6.35 -12.85
N LEU A 28 -0.72 5.04 -12.75
CA LEU A 28 -1.48 4.00 -13.44
C LEU A 28 -2.21 3.10 -12.45
N LEU A 29 -3.22 2.41 -12.99
CA LEU A 29 -4.00 1.37 -12.32
C LEU A 29 -4.89 1.93 -11.20
N ALA A 30 -5.73 1.04 -10.66
CA ALA A 30 -6.69 1.32 -9.62
C ALA A 30 -6.95 0.03 -8.84
N THR A 31 -7.58 0.12 -7.67
CA THR A 31 -7.89 -1.05 -6.84
C THR A 31 -8.76 -2.08 -7.54
N ASN A 32 -9.64 -1.64 -8.45
CA ASN A 32 -10.50 -2.51 -9.25
C ASN A 32 -9.89 -2.97 -10.59
N SER A 33 -8.61 -2.64 -10.85
CA SER A 33 -7.91 -3.19 -12.02
C SER A 33 -7.81 -4.70 -11.88
N LYS A 34 -8.09 -5.44 -12.97
CA LYS A 34 -8.14 -6.91 -12.95
C LYS A 34 -6.94 -7.57 -12.25
N ARG A 35 -5.73 -7.08 -12.53
CA ARG A 35 -4.49 -7.57 -11.90
C ARG A 35 -4.55 -7.51 -10.37
N PHE A 36 -5.08 -6.44 -9.81
CA PHE A 36 -5.17 -6.22 -8.37
C PHE A 36 -6.36 -6.96 -7.75
N ASP A 37 -7.52 -7.00 -8.41
CA ASP A 37 -8.64 -7.83 -7.94
C ASP A 37 -8.23 -9.32 -7.84
N ASP A 38 -7.57 -9.86 -8.88
CA ASP A 38 -7.03 -11.22 -8.87
C ASP A 38 -6.00 -11.41 -7.72
N HIS A 39 -5.13 -10.42 -7.50
CA HIS A 39 -4.13 -10.45 -6.43
C HIS A 39 -4.76 -10.44 -5.04
N TYR A 40 -5.72 -9.55 -4.76
CA TYR A 40 -6.37 -9.45 -3.45
C TYR A 40 -7.17 -10.71 -3.12
N ARG A 41 -7.87 -11.29 -4.10
CA ARG A 41 -8.59 -12.57 -3.92
C ARG A 41 -7.62 -13.69 -3.55
N ARG A 42 -6.47 -13.74 -4.21
CA ARG A 42 -5.42 -14.72 -3.88
C ARG A 42 -4.86 -14.47 -2.49
N LEU A 43 -4.51 -13.23 -2.17
CA LEU A 43 -3.98 -12.83 -0.87
C LEU A 43 -4.93 -13.19 0.28
N ALA A 44 -6.22 -12.87 0.13
CA ALA A 44 -7.25 -13.18 1.13
C ALA A 44 -7.53 -14.69 1.26
N LYS A 45 -7.24 -15.48 0.22
CA LYS A 45 -7.35 -16.95 0.27
C LYS A 45 -6.15 -17.59 0.97
N GLU A 46 -4.94 -17.08 0.73
CA GLU A 46 -3.69 -17.64 1.25
C GLU A 46 -3.38 -17.13 2.67
N ILE A 47 -3.78 -15.90 2.98
CA ILE A 47 -3.56 -15.26 4.27
C ILE A 47 -4.93 -15.00 4.91
N PRO A 48 -5.22 -15.54 6.11
CA PRO A 48 -6.48 -15.30 6.81
C PRO A 48 -6.50 -13.87 7.37
N ALA A 49 -6.66 -12.88 6.50
CA ALA A 49 -6.60 -11.45 6.79
C ALA A 49 -7.70 -10.71 6.02
N VAL A 50 -8.09 -9.55 6.55
CA VAL A 50 -8.95 -8.60 5.85
C VAL A 50 -8.06 -7.67 5.04
N VAL A 51 -8.23 -7.66 3.71
CA VAL A 51 -7.47 -6.80 2.80
C VAL A 51 -8.28 -5.54 2.52
N ILE A 52 -7.69 -4.38 2.78
CA ILE A 52 -8.25 -3.06 2.50
C ILE A 52 -7.35 -2.39 1.47
N SER A 53 -7.77 -2.37 0.21
CA SER A 53 -7.02 -1.72 -0.86
C SER A 53 -7.33 -0.22 -0.91
N VAL A 54 -6.31 0.62 -0.96
CA VAL A 54 -6.46 2.09 -1.02
C VAL A 54 -6.44 2.55 -2.47
N ASN A 55 -7.53 3.21 -2.90
CA ASN A 55 -7.64 3.81 -4.24
C ASN A 55 -7.25 5.28 -4.18
N TYR A 56 -5.95 5.54 -4.04
CA TYR A 56 -5.40 6.87 -3.88
C TYR A 56 -5.44 7.68 -5.19
N ARG A 57 -5.43 9.01 -5.10
CA ARG A 57 -5.44 9.93 -6.25
C ARG A 57 -4.18 9.77 -7.09
N LEU A 58 -4.31 9.83 -8.41
CA LEU A 58 -3.18 9.62 -9.32
C LEU A 58 -2.59 10.95 -9.80
N ALA A 59 -1.28 10.91 -10.06
CA ALA A 59 -0.58 11.94 -10.82
C ALA A 59 -0.78 11.70 -12.33
N PRO A 60 -0.65 12.73 -13.19
CA PRO A 60 -0.25 14.12 -12.89
C PRO A 60 -1.37 15.01 -12.35
N GLU A 61 -2.63 14.56 -12.36
CA GLU A 61 -3.78 15.38 -11.94
C GLU A 61 -3.71 15.76 -10.45
N ASN A 62 -3.11 14.87 -9.64
CA ASN A 62 -2.89 15.08 -8.22
C ASN A 62 -1.43 14.75 -7.90
N GLN A 63 -0.58 15.76 -7.91
CA GLN A 63 0.84 15.62 -7.61
C GLN A 63 1.08 15.40 -6.09
N TYR A 64 2.33 15.11 -5.74
CA TYR A 64 2.80 15.10 -4.35
C TYR A 64 2.30 16.33 -3.58
N PRO A 65 1.82 16.17 -2.32
CA PRO A 65 1.80 14.96 -1.50
C PRO A 65 0.48 14.15 -1.52
N SER A 66 -0.40 14.39 -2.49
CA SER A 66 -1.81 13.93 -2.48
C SER A 66 -2.00 12.44 -2.14
N GLN A 67 -1.17 11.57 -2.70
CA GLN A 67 -1.23 10.11 -2.50
C GLN A 67 -0.95 9.70 -1.05
N TYR A 68 0.00 10.38 -0.42
CA TYR A 68 0.36 10.11 0.97
C TYR A 68 -0.73 10.61 1.92
N ASP A 69 -1.34 11.76 1.60
CA ASP A 69 -2.46 12.31 2.37
C ASP A 69 -3.65 11.35 2.32
N ASP A 70 -3.98 10.81 1.13
CA ASP A 70 -5.03 9.80 0.96
C ASP A 70 -4.74 8.54 1.79
N GLY A 71 -3.47 8.13 1.87
CA GLY A 71 -3.06 7.01 2.72
C GLY A 71 -3.29 7.28 4.21
N ILE A 72 -2.91 8.47 4.70
CA ILE A 72 -3.14 8.86 6.10
C ILE A 72 -4.63 8.98 6.41
N ASP A 73 -5.41 9.57 5.50
CA ASP A 73 -6.85 9.69 5.65
C ASP A 73 -7.53 8.31 5.67
N MET A 74 -7.03 7.37 4.88
CA MET A 74 -7.50 5.99 4.94
C MET A 74 -7.18 5.33 6.28
N LEU A 75 -5.99 5.52 6.85
CA LEU A 75 -5.68 4.99 8.18
C LEU A 75 -6.58 5.60 9.26
N LYS A 76 -6.85 6.91 9.20
CA LYS A 76 -7.77 7.60 10.11
C LYS A 76 -9.21 7.10 9.95
N PHE A 77 -9.64 6.84 8.72
CA PHE A 77 -10.93 6.22 8.44
C PHE A 77 -11.01 4.83 9.04
N ILE A 78 -9.95 4.02 8.89
CA ILE A 78 -9.90 2.67 9.46
C ILE A 78 -10.01 2.74 10.99
N ASP A 79 -9.27 3.65 11.62
CA ASP A 79 -9.23 3.84 13.07
C ASP A 79 -10.59 4.19 13.67
N SER A 80 -11.36 5.04 12.99
CA SER A 80 -12.54 5.69 13.57
C SER A 80 -13.88 5.22 13.03
N LYS A 81 -13.93 4.70 11.79
CA LYS A 81 -15.18 4.52 11.04
C LYS A 81 -15.31 3.15 10.37
N ILE A 82 -14.29 2.31 10.35
CA ILE A 82 -14.36 1.06 9.58
C ILE A 82 -15.49 0.12 10.00
N SER A 83 -15.83 0.12 11.29
CA SER A 83 -16.93 -0.68 11.82
C SER A 83 -18.32 -0.22 11.36
N THR A 84 -18.44 0.99 10.79
CA THR A 84 -19.70 1.49 10.23
C THR A 84 -19.89 1.07 8.77
N VAL A 85 -18.88 0.46 8.15
CA VAL A 85 -18.99 -0.06 6.78
C VAL A 85 -19.88 -1.29 6.81
N GLU A 86 -20.94 -1.28 6.00
CA GLU A 86 -21.87 -2.40 5.89
C GLU A 86 -21.12 -3.67 5.47
N HIS A 87 -21.45 -4.79 6.11
CA HIS A 87 -20.82 -6.09 5.89
C HIS A 87 -19.30 -6.14 6.18
N PHE A 88 -18.73 -5.15 6.86
CA PHE A 88 -17.33 -5.24 7.28
C PHE A 88 -17.14 -6.39 8.29
N PRO A 89 -16.10 -7.24 8.14
CA PRO A 89 -15.97 -8.42 8.97
C PRO A 89 -15.82 -8.07 10.46
N ALA A 90 -16.78 -8.51 11.28
CA ALA A 90 -16.76 -8.29 12.73
C ALA A 90 -15.56 -8.95 13.44
N CYS A 91 -14.91 -9.92 12.78
CA CYS A 91 -13.72 -10.59 13.28
C CYS A 91 -12.42 -9.80 13.09
N THR A 92 -12.48 -8.57 12.55
CA THR A 92 -11.30 -7.76 12.24
C THR A 92 -10.55 -7.29 13.49
N ASN A 93 -9.23 -7.38 13.47
CA ASN A 93 -8.33 -6.91 14.52
C ASN A 93 -7.52 -5.68 14.08
N LEU A 94 -7.97 -4.49 14.47
CA LEU A 94 -7.25 -3.24 14.15
C LEU A 94 -5.93 -3.09 14.92
N LYS A 95 -5.72 -3.86 15.99
CA LYS A 95 -4.43 -3.93 16.70
C LYS A 95 -3.42 -4.83 15.97
N ARG A 96 -3.82 -5.49 14.87
CA ARG A 96 -2.95 -6.28 14.00
C ARG A 96 -3.03 -5.76 12.57
N CYS A 97 -2.67 -4.50 12.37
CA CYS A 97 -2.64 -3.89 11.05
C CYS A 97 -1.25 -3.98 10.42
N PHE A 98 -1.20 -4.37 9.15
CA PHE A 98 -0.03 -4.42 8.30
C PHE A 98 -0.24 -3.48 7.13
N VAL A 99 0.82 -2.81 6.69
CA VAL A 99 0.77 -1.93 5.52
C VAL A 99 1.74 -2.44 4.47
N THR A 100 1.29 -2.53 3.23
CA THR A 100 2.09 -3.05 2.12
C THR A 100 1.57 -2.54 0.78
N GLY A 101 2.17 -2.99 -0.31
CA GLY A 101 1.77 -2.69 -1.66
C GLY A 101 2.64 -3.44 -2.65
N ASP A 102 2.77 -2.89 -3.86
CA ASP A 102 3.84 -3.26 -4.80
C ASP A 102 4.41 -2.01 -5.47
N SER A 103 5.72 -1.98 -5.71
CA SER A 103 6.36 -0.90 -6.47
C SER A 103 6.06 0.48 -5.83
N ALA A 104 5.42 1.40 -6.55
CA ALA A 104 5.00 2.71 -6.04
C ALA A 104 4.09 2.60 -4.80
N GLY A 105 3.28 1.55 -4.71
CA GLY A 105 2.45 1.29 -3.55
C GLY A 105 3.27 0.99 -2.28
N GLU A 106 4.43 0.34 -2.40
CA GLU A 106 5.31 0.09 -1.26
C GLU A 106 6.06 1.34 -0.81
N ASN A 107 6.35 2.26 -1.74
CA ASN A 107 6.81 3.60 -1.39
C ASN A 107 5.74 4.35 -0.57
N LEU A 108 4.48 4.31 -1.01
CA LEU A 108 3.35 4.86 -0.23
C LEU A 108 3.23 4.17 1.13
N ALA A 109 3.22 2.84 1.17
CA ALA A 109 3.10 2.06 2.41
C ALA A 109 4.15 2.47 3.45
N HIS A 110 5.42 2.59 3.03
CA HIS A 110 6.52 3.04 3.88
C HIS A 110 6.29 4.46 4.40
N ASN A 111 6.12 5.43 3.50
CA ASN A 111 6.03 6.85 3.88
C ASN A 111 4.75 7.17 4.67
N VAL A 112 3.63 6.53 4.35
CA VAL A 112 2.39 6.63 5.13
C VAL A 112 2.61 6.06 6.54
N ALA A 113 3.31 4.93 6.68
CA ALA A 113 3.61 4.39 8.01
C ALA A 113 4.55 5.31 8.81
N VAL A 114 5.53 5.97 8.17
CA VAL A 114 6.37 6.97 8.82
C VAL A 114 5.54 8.16 9.30
N ARG A 115 4.72 8.75 8.41
CA ARG A 115 3.82 9.88 8.75
C ARG A 115 2.77 9.50 9.80
N ALA A 116 2.34 8.24 9.84
CA ALA A 116 1.39 7.73 10.81
C ALA A 116 1.94 7.84 12.26
N ASN A 117 3.26 7.87 12.47
CA ASN A 117 3.84 8.09 13.80
C ASN A 117 3.54 9.48 14.39
N GLU A 118 3.23 10.45 13.55
CA GLU A 118 2.84 11.80 13.96
C GLU A 118 1.34 11.89 14.27
N CYS A 119 0.58 10.85 13.94
CA CYS A 119 -0.86 10.77 14.17
C CYS A 119 -1.19 10.05 15.49
N LYS A 120 -2.32 10.41 16.11
CA LYS A 120 -2.87 9.69 17.26
C LYS A 120 -4.01 8.78 16.80
N PHE A 121 -3.78 7.48 16.84
CA PHE A 121 -4.79 6.46 16.56
C PHE A 121 -5.34 5.87 17.86
N SER A 122 -6.65 5.62 17.90
CA SER A 122 -7.32 5.09 19.09
C SER A 122 -7.36 3.55 19.07
N MET A 123 -7.74 3.00 17.92
CA MET A 123 -8.01 1.58 17.70
C MET A 123 -6.95 0.92 16.83
N LEU A 124 -6.47 1.61 15.80
CA LEU A 124 -5.50 1.12 14.85
C LEU A 124 -4.10 1.05 15.47
N MET A 125 -3.42 -0.08 15.28
CA MET A 125 -1.99 -0.23 15.58
C MET A 125 -1.31 -0.83 14.36
N LEU A 126 -0.44 -0.04 13.73
CA LEU A 126 0.42 -0.49 12.64
C LEU A 126 1.55 -1.35 13.24
N LEU A 127 1.52 -2.66 12.97
CA LEU A 127 2.51 -3.60 13.48
C LEU A 127 3.76 -3.64 12.60
N ARG A 128 3.58 -3.70 11.28
CA ARG A 128 4.68 -3.85 10.32
C ARG A 128 4.35 -3.21 8.97
N VAL A 129 5.40 -2.77 8.30
CA VAL A 129 5.41 -2.49 6.86
C VAL A 129 6.09 -3.67 6.18
N VAL A 130 5.49 -4.17 5.09
CA VAL A 130 6.07 -5.26 4.27
C VAL A 130 6.42 -4.69 2.90
N LEU A 131 7.70 -4.79 2.52
CA LEU A 131 8.26 -4.28 1.28
C LEU A 131 9.04 -5.41 0.58
N ILE A 132 8.74 -5.68 -0.69
CA ILE A 132 9.35 -6.74 -1.50
C ILE A 132 10.09 -6.14 -2.69
N GLN A 133 9.53 -5.11 -3.34
CA GLN A 133 10.10 -4.46 -4.52
C GLN A 133 9.73 -2.97 -4.57
N PRO A 134 10.11 -2.18 -3.55
CA PRO A 134 9.60 -0.83 -3.41
C PRO A 134 10.18 0.10 -4.48
N PHE A 135 9.35 1.02 -4.98
CA PHE A 135 9.75 2.02 -5.95
C PHE A 135 10.30 3.27 -5.25
N PHE A 136 11.51 3.16 -4.73
CA PHE A 136 12.31 4.28 -4.27
C PHE A 136 13.29 4.72 -5.35
N GLY A 137 13.68 5.99 -5.35
CA GLY A 137 14.66 6.53 -6.27
C GLY A 137 15.07 7.94 -5.86
N GLY A 138 16.32 8.30 -6.18
CA GLY A 138 16.85 9.65 -6.02
C GLY A 138 17.14 10.30 -7.38
N GLU A 139 17.75 11.47 -7.35
CA GLU A 139 18.28 12.11 -8.56
C GLU A 139 19.50 11.37 -9.12
N GLU A 140 20.38 10.93 -8.22
CA GLU A 140 21.50 10.06 -8.59
C GLU A 140 21.00 8.65 -8.90
N ARG A 141 21.46 8.10 -10.03
CA ARG A 141 21.12 6.75 -10.45
C ARG A 141 21.90 5.71 -9.68
N THR A 142 21.21 4.63 -9.36
CA THR A 142 21.86 3.40 -8.90
C THR A 142 22.36 2.61 -10.10
N GLN A 143 23.42 1.82 -9.90
CA GLN A 143 23.91 0.89 -10.93
C GLN A 143 22.80 -0.06 -11.41
N SER A 144 21.93 -0.52 -10.50
CA SER A 144 20.81 -1.40 -10.87
C SER A 144 19.79 -0.75 -11.81
N GLU A 145 19.57 0.56 -11.73
CA GLU A 145 18.68 1.26 -12.66
C GLU A 145 19.27 1.31 -14.07
N GLU A 146 20.59 1.48 -14.18
CA GLU A 146 21.30 1.48 -15.45
C GLU A 146 21.37 0.07 -16.06
N ASP A 147 21.76 -0.91 -15.26
CA ASP A 147 21.90 -2.30 -15.68
C ASP A 147 20.56 -2.88 -16.18
N LEU A 148 19.45 -2.52 -15.54
CA LEU A 148 18.12 -3.01 -15.90
C LEU A 148 17.43 -2.18 -16.99
N ASN A 149 18.05 -1.09 -17.43
CA ASN A 149 17.48 -0.25 -18.48
C ASN A 149 17.30 -1.05 -19.77
N ASP A 150 16.10 -1.01 -20.33
CA ASP A 150 15.70 -1.73 -21.54
C ASP A 150 15.80 -3.28 -21.46
N ILE A 151 16.17 -3.85 -20.31
CA ILE A 151 16.10 -5.30 -20.06
C ILE A 151 14.67 -5.72 -19.71
N THR A 152 13.96 -4.92 -18.92
CA THR A 152 12.58 -5.23 -18.54
C THR A 152 11.59 -4.42 -19.39
N PRO A 153 10.54 -5.06 -19.96
CA PRO A 153 9.57 -4.36 -20.79
C PRO A 153 8.68 -3.39 -20.00
N LEU A 154 8.67 -3.49 -18.66
CA LEU A 154 7.79 -2.70 -17.80
C LEU A 154 8.52 -1.51 -17.15
N VAL A 155 9.79 -1.65 -16.82
CA VAL A 155 10.59 -0.66 -16.08
C VAL A 155 11.82 -0.29 -16.92
N SER A 156 11.83 0.94 -17.42
CA SER A 156 12.96 1.56 -18.14
C SER A 156 13.21 2.95 -17.57
N LEU A 157 14.44 3.46 -17.73
CA LEU A 157 14.83 4.78 -17.22
C LEU A 157 13.91 5.87 -17.75
N LYS A 158 13.63 5.86 -19.06
CA LYS A 158 12.73 6.83 -19.71
C LYS A 158 11.33 6.83 -19.08
N ARG A 159 10.80 5.65 -18.75
CA ARG A 159 9.47 5.52 -18.18
C ARG A 159 9.45 5.95 -16.72
N THR A 160 10.42 5.52 -15.92
CA THR A 160 10.51 5.90 -14.50
C THR A 160 10.76 7.39 -14.36
N ASP A 161 11.52 8.00 -15.27
CA ASP A 161 11.72 9.46 -15.28
C ASP A 161 10.47 10.25 -15.52
N TRP A 162 9.70 9.82 -16.51
CA TRP A 162 8.43 10.44 -16.77
C TRP A 162 7.48 10.28 -15.58
N MET A 163 7.48 9.10 -14.93
CA MET A 163 6.66 8.87 -13.74
C MET A 163 7.04 9.80 -12.59
N TRP A 164 8.33 9.90 -12.27
CA TRP A 164 8.80 10.81 -11.23
C TRP A 164 8.50 12.27 -11.55
N LYS A 165 8.68 12.69 -12.80
CA LYS A 165 8.35 14.06 -13.24
C LYS A 165 6.86 14.38 -13.11
N ALA A 166 5.98 13.43 -13.41
CA ALA A 166 4.54 13.62 -13.28
C ALA A 166 4.11 13.63 -11.81
N PHE A 167 4.75 12.82 -10.96
CA PHE A 167 4.46 12.71 -9.54
C PHE A 167 4.80 13.99 -8.76
N TRP A 168 5.94 14.60 -9.04
CA TRP A 168 6.44 15.76 -8.31
C TRP A 168 5.92 17.10 -8.88
N PRO A 169 5.60 18.10 -8.02
CA PRO A 169 5.35 19.47 -8.45
C PRO A 169 6.53 20.05 -9.21
N GLU A 170 6.23 20.96 -10.14
CA GLU A 170 7.26 21.64 -10.92
C GLU A 170 8.28 22.34 -10.02
N GLY A 171 9.58 22.17 -10.33
CA GLY A 171 10.68 22.69 -9.53
C GLY A 171 11.11 21.83 -8.34
N SER A 172 10.47 20.67 -8.13
CA SER A 172 10.91 19.70 -7.11
C SER A 172 11.96 18.73 -7.66
N ASP A 173 12.70 18.09 -6.75
CA ASP A 173 13.62 17.00 -7.03
C ASP A 173 13.22 15.71 -6.28
N ARG A 174 13.75 14.57 -6.71
CA ARG A 174 13.49 13.24 -6.11
C ARG A 174 14.21 13.04 -4.77
N ASP A 175 15.25 13.82 -4.53
CA ASP A 175 16.05 13.78 -3.30
C ASP A 175 15.31 14.34 -2.08
N GLN A 176 14.18 15.01 -2.28
CA GLN A 176 13.26 15.39 -1.20
C GLN A 176 12.72 14.18 -0.42
N SER A 177 12.88 12.97 -0.97
CA SER A 177 12.49 11.70 -0.35
C SER A 177 13.67 10.84 0.13
N LYS A 178 14.80 11.44 0.52
CA LYS A 178 16.02 10.73 0.99
C LYS A 178 15.72 9.67 2.06
N PHE A 179 15.51 8.45 1.59
CA PHE A 179 15.77 7.22 2.32
C PHE A 179 16.64 6.35 1.41
N VAL A 180 17.92 6.27 1.78
CA VAL A 180 18.83 5.25 1.28
C VAL A 180 18.35 3.93 1.86
N LEU A 181 17.88 2.99 1.03
CA LEU A 181 17.77 1.60 1.45
C LEU A 181 19.20 1.10 1.70
N LEU A 182 19.50 0.82 2.98
CA LEU A 182 20.64 0.00 3.34
C LEU A 182 20.39 -1.40 2.76
N TYR A 183 21.14 -1.76 1.72
CA TYR A 183 21.38 -3.16 1.38
C TYR A 183 22.48 -3.72 2.29
#